data_AF-A0A7C4IN95-F1
#
_entry.id   AF-A0A7C4IN95-F1
#
_cell.length_a   1.000
_cell.length_b   1.000
_cell.length_c   1.000
_cell.angle_alpha   90.00
_cell.angle_beta   90.00
_cell.angle_gamma   90.00
#
_symmetry.space_group_name_H-M   'P 1'
#
loop_
_entity.id
_entity.type
_entity.pdbx_description
1 polymer ?
#
loop_
_entity_poly.entity_id
_entity_poly.type
_entity_poly.pdbx_seq_one_letter_code
_entity_poly.pdbx_strand_id
1 'polypeptide(L)' 'MMHDSEAALGSIRKEYENAVSRKRELMERLRLIEKTDPTNLNQIWMLRDQIAYWEGKSEGLRFALDAYSGS' A
#
# COMPACT_ATOMS: atom_id res chain seq x y z
N MET A 1 -18.68 23.07 0.97
CA MET A 1 -19.18 21.88 1.69
C MET A 1 -19.30 20.63 0.81
N MET A 2 -20.06 20.58 -0.29
CA MET A 2 -20.06 19.37 -1.17
C MET A 2 -18.79 19.22 -2.04
N HIS A 3 -18.15 20.31 -2.46
CA HIS A 3 -16.91 20.24 -3.24
C HIS A 3 -15.68 19.75 -2.44
N ASP A 4 -15.68 20.00 -1.14
CA ASP A 4 -14.55 19.65 -0.27
C ASP A 4 -14.51 18.13 0.02
N SER A 5 -15.68 17.48 0.08
CA SER A 5 -15.81 16.03 0.26
C SER A 5 -15.39 15.23 -0.97
N GLU A 6 -15.70 15.70 -2.18
CA GLU A 6 -15.28 15.03 -3.42
C GLU A 6 -13.75 15.12 -3.63
N ALA A 7 -13.16 16.28 -3.34
CA ALA A 7 -11.71 16.47 -3.40
C ALA A 7 -10.98 15.57 -2.39
N ALA A 8 -11.52 15.44 -1.18
CA ALA A 8 -10.98 14.54 -0.16
C ALA A 8 -11.05 13.07 -0.60
N LEU A 9 -12.20 12.62 -1.15
CA LEU A 9 -12.36 11.26 -1.66
C LEU A 9 -11.37 10.94 -2.79
N GLY A 10 -11.19 11.89 -3.72
CA GLY A 10 -10.22 11.75 -4.80
C GLY A 10 -8.79 11.61 -4.28
N SER A 11 -8.43 12.37 -3.24
CA SER A 11 -7.12 12.26 -2.60
C SER A 11 -6.92 10.91 -1.90
N ILE A 12 -7.91 10.43 -1.14
CA ILE A 12 -7.86 9.13 -0.46
C ILE A 12 -7.72 8.00 -1.48
N ARG A 13 -8.48 8.05 -2.58
CA ARG A 13 -8.42 7.05 -3.66
C ARG A 13 -7.04 6.99 -4.30
N LYS A 14 -6.46 8.16 -4.62
CA LYS A 14 -5.11 8.24 -5.19
C LYS A 14 -4.05 7.68 -4.25
N GLU A 15 -4.13 8.01 -2.95
CA GLU A 15 -3.23 7.46 -1.94
C GLU A 15 -3.39 5.95 -1.78
N TYR A 16 -4.61 5.43 -1.87
CA TYR A 16 -4.90 4.00 -1.82
C TYR A 16 -4.25 3.27 -3.01
N GLU A 17 -4.47 3.76 -4.22
CA GLU A 17 -3.90 3.20 -5.44
C GLU A 17 -2.36 3.21 -5.39
N ASN A 18 -1.76 4.31 -4.92
CA ASN A 18 -0.32 4.41 -4.71
C ASN A 18 0.17 3.37 -3.68
N ALA A 19 -0.51 3.23 -2.54
CA ALA A 19 -0.15 2.24 -1.52
C ALA A 19 -0.18 0.81 -2.06
N VAL A 20 -1.22 0.46 -2.83
CA VAL A 20 -1.34 -0.84 -3.49
C VAL A 20 -0.21 -1.05 -4.52
N SER A 21 0.11 -0.05 -5.33
CA SER A 21 1.21 -0.13 -6.31
C SER A 21 2.56 -0.37 -5.61
N ARG A 22 2.86 0.40 -4.56
CA ARG A 22 4.09 0.25 -3.77
C ARG A 22 4.20 -1.12 -3.13
N LYS A 23 3.11 -1.65 -2.58
CA LYS A 23 3.07 -3.02 -2.05
C LYS A 23 3.44 -4.03 -3.14
N ARG A 24 2.84 -3.92 -4.34
CA ARG A 24 3.12 -4.84 -5.46
C ARG A 24 4.58 -4.80 -5.91
N GLU A 25 5.14 -3.60 -6.10
CA GLU A 25 6.56 -3.41 -6.45
C GLU A 25 7.49 -4.07 -5.43
N LEU A 26 7.21 -3.90 -4.13
CA LEU A 26 8.02 -4.48 -3.07
C LEU A 26 7.89 -6.01 -3.00
N MET A 27 6.70 -6.55 -3.22
CA MET A 27 6.49 -7.99 -3.30
C MET A 27 7.25 -8.63 -4.47
N GLU A 28 7.28 -7.98 -5.63
CA GLU A 28 8.07 -8.44 -6.78
C GLU A 28 9.57 -8.42 -6.47
N ARG A 29 10.05 -7.35 -5.84
CA ARG A 29 11.45 -7.25 -5.38
C ARG A 29 11.80 -8.32 -4.35
N LEU A 30 10.88 -8.60 -3.41
CA LEU A 30 11.06 -9.66 -2.41
C LEU A 30 11.17 -11.03 -3.08
N ARG A 31 10.27 -11.35 -4.02
CA ARG A 31 10.35 -12.61 -4.78
C ARG A 31 11.64 -12.74 -5.57
N LEU A 32 12.12 -11.65 -6.15
CA LEU A 32 13.37 -11.63 -6.90
C LEU A 32 14.55 -11.94 -5.97
N ILE A 33 14.67 -11.25 -4.84
CA ILE A 33 15.81 -11.47 -3.92
C ILE A 33 15.77 -12.84 -3.25
N GLU A 34 14.59 -13.32 -2.84
CA GLU A 34 14.43 -14.68 -2.30
C GLU A 34 14.86 -15.75 -3.31
N LYS A 35 14.76 -15.46 -4.62
CA LYS A 35 15.23 -16.33 -5.70
C LYS A 35 16.72 -16.18 -6.02
N THR A 36 17.25 -14.96 -6.07
CA THR A 36 18.60 -14.68 -6.57
C THR A 36 19.66 -14.66 -5.47
N ASP A 37 19.30 -14.22 -4.26
CA ASP A 37 20.18 -14.11 -3.10
C ASP A 37 19.40 -14.35 -1.80
N PRO A 38 19.00 -15.61 -1.52
CA PRO A 38 18.21 -15.95 -0.34
C PRO A 38 18.98 -15.74 0.98
N THR A 39 20.30 -15.58 0.93
CA THR A 39 21.14 -15.36 2.11
C THR A 39 21.21 -13.90 2.56
N ASN A 40 20.72 -12.96 1.73
CA ASN A 40 20.64 -11.56 2.08
C ASN A 40 19.41 -11.27 2.97
N LEU A 41 19.48 -11.85 4.18
CA LEU A 41 18.39 -11.79 5.16
C LEU A 41 18.04 -10.35 5.54
N ASN A 42 19.04 -9.46 5.65
CA ASN A 42 18.81 -8.06 5.99
C ASN A 42 17.88 -7.37 4.99
N GLN A 43 18.14 -7.54 3.69
CA GLN A 43 17.31 -6.93 2.65
C GLN A 43 15.94 -7.60 2.57
N ILE A 44 15.86 -8.92 2.79
CA ILE A 44 14.58 -9.64 2.88
C ILE A 44 13.71 -9.11 4.03
N TRP A 45 14.27 -8.95 5.23
CA TRP A 45 13.56 -8.42 6.39
C TRP A 45 13.08 -6.99 6.15
N MET A 46 13.95 -6.11 5.63
CA MET A 46 13.57 -4.75 5.28
C MET A 46 12.41 -4.69 4.27
N LEU A 47 12.43 -5.55 3.23
CA LEU A 47 11.36 -5.59 2.25
C LEU A 47 10.05 -6.07 2.88
N ARG A 48 10.09 -7.07 3.77
CA ARG A 48 8.90 -7.56 4.48
C ARG A 48 8.27 -6.49 5.37
N ASP A 49 9.09 -5.74 6.11
CA ASP A 49 8.60 -4.62 6.94
C ASP A 49 7.95 -3.53 6.09
N GLN A 50 8.56 -3.18 4.96
CA GLN A 50 7.98 -2.20 4.03
C GLN A 50 6.66 -2.70 3.43
N ILE A 51 6.57 -3.99 3.07
CA ILE A 51 5.33 -4.60 2.58
C ILE A 51 4.23 -4.51 3.64
N ALA A 52 4.53 -4.86 4.90
CA ALA A 52 3.57 -4.79 6.00
C ALA A 52 3.08 -3.35 6.25
N TYR A 53 3.98 -2.36 6.18
CA TYR A 53 3.60 -0.94 6.26
C TYR A 53 2.60 -0.55 5.17
N TRP A 54 2.90 -0.87 3.90
CA TRP A 54 2.04 -0.50 2.78
C TRP A 54 0.73 -1.29 2.76
N GLU A 55 0.74 -2.52 3.25
CA GLU A 55 -0.47 -3.31 3.50
C GLU A 55 -1.40 -2.61 4.50
N GLY A 56 -0.91 -2.29 5.69
CA GLY A 56 -1.70 -1.58 6.71
C GLY A 56 -2.20 -0.22 6.22
N LYS A 57 -1.34 0.55 5.53
CA LYS A 57 -1.76 1.83 4.92
C LYS A 57 -2.87 1.63 3.89
N SER A 58 -2.73 0.66 2.98
CA SER A 58 -3.75 0.39 1.95
C SER A 58 -5.07 -0.06 2.56
N GLU A 59 -5.04 -0.86 3.63
CA GLU A 59 -6.25 -1.33 4.31
C GLU A 59 -6.97 -0.19 5.04
N GLY A 60 -6.24 0.67 5.76
CA GLY A 60 -6.83 1.85 6.39
C GLY A 60 -7.47 2.81 5.38
N LEU A 61 -6.83 3.02 4.23
CA LEU A 61 -7.38 3.85 3.15
C LEU A 61 -8.60 3.19 2.51
N ARG A 62 -8.61 1.87 2.34
CA ARG A 62 -9.79 1.13 1.86
C ARG A 62 -10.98 1.32 2.81
N PHE A 63 -10.77 1.18 4.12
CA PHE A 63 -11.83 1.42 5.11
C PHE A 63 -12.36 2.86 5.04
N ALA A 64 -11.50 3.85 4.84
CA ALA A 64 -11.94 5.22 4.65
C ALA A 64 -12.80 5.35 3.37
N LEU A 65 -12.38 4.78 2.24
CA LEU A 65 -13.15 4.80 0.99
C LEU A 65 -14.51 4.12 1.13
N ASP A 66 -14.55 2.97 1.82
CA ASP A 66 -15.79 2.22 2.08
C ASP A 66 -16.76 3.06 2.93
N ALA A 67 -16.26 3.73 3.98
CA ALA A 67 -17.06 4.59 4.84
C ALA A 67 -17.66 5.79 4.09
N TYR A 68 -16.95 6.36 3.10
CA TYR A 68 -17.47 7.45 2.27
C TYR A 68 -18.42 6.97 1.16
N SER A 69 -18.32 5.71 0.71
CA SER A 69 -19.17 5.17 -0.36
C SER A 69 -20.46 4.54 0.17
N GLY A 70 -20.53 4.28 1.48
CA GLY A 70 -21.67 3.66 2.17
C GLY A 70 -22.61 4.65 2.88
N SER A 71 -22.46 5.96 2.66
CA SER A 71 -23.32 7.03 3.21
C SER A 71 -24.24 7.63 2.15
#